data_AF-R6LY66-F1
#
_entry.id   AF-R6LY66-F1
#
_cell.length_a   1.000
_cell.length_b   1.000
_cell.length_c   1.000
_cell.angle_alpha   90.00
_cell.angle_beta   90.00
_cell.angle_gamma   90.00
#
_symmetry.space_group_name_H-M   'P 1'
#
loop_
_entity.id
_entity.type
_entity.pdbx_description
1 polymer ?
#
loop_
_entity_poly.entity_id
_entity_poly.type
_entity_poly.pdbx_seq_one_letter_code
_entity_poly.pdbx_strand_id
1 'polypeptide(L)'
;MNKIFKNIDKLLETDLAKNSIKVIDNSGYTIEKIEPVAIESCMTPGTFRITPVSIKNENESIIFNNRRDKLKILVKDFEDGTVIVQTDEFIPQITKAKSQCTNCTNCGRCSW
;
A
#
# COMPACT_ATOMS: atom_id res chain seq x y z
N MET A 1 -17.28 -17.40 17.82
CA MET A 1 -16.86 -17.75 16.45
C MET A 1 -15.51 -17.11 16.21
N ASN A 2 -14.43 -17.89 16.19
CA ASN A 2 -13.12 -17.39 15.83
C ASN A 2 -13.08 -17.27 14.30
N LYS A 3 -13.08 -16.04 13.79
CA LYS A 3 -12.82 -15.78 12.37
C LYS A 3 -11.32 -15.98 12.14
N ILE A 4 -10.96 -16.91 11.27
CA ILE A 4 -9.55 -17.25 11.01
C ILE A 4 -9.07 -16.38 9.85
N PHE A 5 -8.20 -15.43 10.16
CA PHE A 5 -7.50 -14.63 9.17
C PHE A 5 -6.21 -15.35 8.77
N LYS A 6 -6.20 -16.03 7.62
CA LYS A 6 -4.97 -16.67 7.14
C LYS A 6 -4.06 -15.59 6.53
N ASN A 7 -2.79 -15.61 6.92
CA ASN A 7 -1.70 -14.74 6.45
C ASN A 7 -1.73 -13.27 6.89
N ILE A 8 -2.79 -12.73 7.51
CA ILE A 8 -2.79 -11.32 7.98
C ILE A 8 -1.79 -11.10 9.10
N ASP A 9 -1.70 -12.01 10.07
CA ASP A 9 -0.74 -11.90 11.16
C ASP A 9 0.70 -11.86 10.62
N LYS A 10 0.99 -12.66 9.60
CA LYS A 10 2.27 -12.64 8.88
C LYS A 10 2.49 -11.32 8.11
N LEU A 11 1.43 -10.72 7.58
CA LEU A 11 1.51 -9.42 6.89
C LEU A 11 1.74 -8.25 7.84
N LEU A 12 1.24 -8.31 9.06
CA LEU A 12 1.54 -7.32 10.11
C LEU A 12 3.02 -7.32 10.51
N GLU A 13 3.70 -8.46 10.33
CA GLU A 13 5.13 -8.64 10.58
C GLU A 13 6.01 -8.41 9.34
N THR A 14 5.42 -8.29 8.15
CA THR A 14 6.16 -8.14 6.88
C THR A 14 6.44 -6.66 6.60
N ASP A 15 7.60 -6.36 6.03
CA ASP A 15 7.90 -5.00 5.54
C ASP A 15 7.01 -4.66 4.33
N LEU A 16 5.96 -3.88 4.58
CA LEU A 16 5.01 -3.42 3.56
C LEU A 16 5.52 -2.20 2.77
N ALA A 17 6.75 -1.73 3.03
CA ALA A 17 7.34 -0.60 2.30
C ALA A 17 7.52 -0.86 0.81
N LYS A 18 7.61 -2.12 0.39
CA LYS A 18 7.85 -2.49 -1.01
C LYS A 18 6.87 -3.53 -1.54
N ASN A 19 5.76 -3.76 -0.85
CA ASN A 19 4.81 -4.79 -1.24
C ASN A 19 3.44 -4.19 -1.56
N SER A 20 2.91 -4.56 -2.71
CA SER A 20 1.50 -4.40 -3.03
C SER A 20 0.69 -5.51 -2.38
N ILE A 21 -0.54 -5.20 -2.01
CA ILE A 21 -1.46 -6.14 -1.37
C ILE A 21 -2.56 -6.47 -2.37
N LYS A 22 -2.75 -7.77 -2.64
CA LYS A 22 -3.87 -8.31 -3.40
C LYS A 22 -4.77 -9.10 -2.49
N VAL A 23 -6.06 -8.84 -2.59
CA VAL A 23 -7.11 -9.64 -1.96
C VAL A 23 -7.66 -10.56 -3.03
N ILE A 24 -7.57 -11.87 -2.80
CA ILE A 24 -8.04 -12.89 -3.74
C ILE A 24 -9.20 -13.68 -3.14
N ASP A 25 -10.09 -14.17 -4.00
CA ASP A 25 -11.13 -15.12 -3.62
C ASP A 25 -10.56 -16.55 -3.50
N ASN A 26 -11.42 -17.48 -3.09
CA ASN A 26 -11.06 -18.91 -2.99
C ASN A 26 -10.79 -19.57 -4.35
N SER A 27 -11.21 -18.95 -5.45
CA SER A 27 -10.94 -19.40 -6.82
C SER A 27 -9.60 -18.88 -7.36
N GLY A 28 -8.92 -18.00 -6.61
CA GLY A 28 -7.65 -17.38 -6.99
C GLY A 28 -7.79 -16.10 -7.82
N TYR A 29 -9.00 -15.58 -8.01
CA TYR A 29 -9.23 -14.31 -8.71
C TYR A 29 -8.94 -13.14 -7.79
N THR A 30 -8.27 -12.11 -8.33
CA THR A 30 -8.05 -10.85 -7.61
C THR A 30 -9.36 -10.07 -7.54
N ILE A 31 -9.84 -9.86 -6.33
CA ILE A 31 -11.02 -9.04 -6.05
C ILE A 31 -10.60 -7.58 -6.04
N GLU A 32 -9.61 -7.24 -5.21
CA GLU A 32 -9.12 -5.88 -5.05
C GLU A 32 -7.60 -5.85 -4.84
N LYS A 33 -6.99 -4.71 -5.18
CA LYS A 33 -5.55 -4.47 -5.03
C LYS A 33 -5.31 -3.08 -4.47
N ILE A 34 -4.37 -2.97 -3.55
CA ILE A 34 -3.85 -1.69 -3.06
C ILE A 34 -2.33 -1.70 -3.08
N GLU A 35 -1.74 -0.62 -3.57
CA GLU A 35 -0.29 -0.50 -3.76
C GLU A 35 0.29 0.61 -2.88
N PRO A 36 1.57 0.53 -2.51
CA PRO A 36 2.29 1.66 -1.95
C PRO A 36 2.26 2.87 -2.90
N VAL A 37 2.29 4.07 -2.35
CA VAL A 37 2.39 5.29 -3.15
C VAL A 37 3.85 5.68 -3.26
N ALA A 38 4.41 5.64 -4.47
CA ALA A 38 5.73 6.20 -4.76
C ALA A 38 5.60 7.58 -5.39
N ILE A 39 6.37 8.53 -4.85
CA ILE A 39 6.50 9.87 -5.42
C ILE A 39 8.00 10.12 -5.61
N GLU A 40 8.38 10.42 -6.86
CA GLU A 40 9.76 10.78 -7.18
C GLU A 40 10.13 12.14 -6.58
N SER A 41 11.32 12.24 -6.01
CA SER A 41 11.89 13.50 -5.53
C SER A 41 12.19 14.43 -6.70
N CYS A 42 11.63 15.65 -6.66
CA CYS A 42 11.98 16.72 -7.59
C CYS A 42 13.47 17.09 -7.58
N MET A 43 14.11 17.02 -6.41
CA MET A 43 15.49 17.50 -6.18
C MET A 43 16.54 16.43 -6.51
N THR A 44 16.14 15.16 -6.53
CA THR A 44 17.03 14.04 -6.75
C THR A 44 16.30 12.99 -7.58
N PRO A 45 16.25 13.18 -8.92
CA PRO A 45 15.64 12.22 -9.84
C PRO A 45 16.16 10.79 -9.59
N GLY A 46 15.27 9.81 -9.66
CA GLY A 46 15.56 8.42 -9.29
C GLY A 46 15.45 8.08 -7.80
N THR A 47 15.31 9.09 -6.91
CA THR A 47 14.99 8.85 -5.49
C THR A 47 13.49 8.93 -5.26
N PHE A 48 12.90 7.87 -4.70
CA PHE A 48 11.47 7.80 -4.44
C PHE A 48 11.16 7.89 -2.95
N ARG A 49 10.20 8.74 -2.58
CA ARG A 49 9.54 8.67 -1.29
C ARG A 49 8.39 7.68 -1.41
N ILE A 50 8.52 6.53 -0.75
CA ILE A 50 7.49 5.49 -0.74
C ILE A 50 6.65 5.64 0.52
N THR A 51 5.33 5.69 0.35
CA THR A 51 4.36 5.57 1.44
C THR A 51 3.85 4.13 1.45
N PRO A 52 4.19 3.31 2.45
CA PRO A 52 3.75 1.92 2.55
C PRO A 52 2.23 1.81 2.67
N VAL A 53 1.71 0.63 2.34
CA VAL A 53 0.37 0.24 2.76
C VAL A 53 0.41 -0.08 4.25
N SER A 54 -0.52 0.48 5.01
CA SER A 54 -0.74 0.17 6.43
C SER A 54 -1.99 -0.70 6.57
N ILE A 55 -1.92 -1.65 7.50
CA ILE A 55 -3.02 -2.58 7.79
C ILE A 55 -3.60 -2.24 9.16
N LYS A 56 -4.92 -2.19 9.27
CA LYS A 56 -5.64 -2.08 10.54
C LYS A 56 -6.78 -3.08 10.58
N ASN A 57 -6.86 -3.82 11.67
CA ASN A 57 -7.98 -4.72 11.95
C ASN A 57 -9.03 -3.95 12.77
N GLU A 58 -10.24 -3.85 12.24
CA GLU A 58 -11.41 -3.27 12.90
C GLU A 58 -12.51 -4.31 12.96
N ASN A 59 -12.61 -5.03 14.09
CA ASN A 59 -13.60 -6.07 14.37
C ASN A 59 -13.79 -7.08 13.22
N GLU A 60 -14.75 -6.81 12.33
CA GLU A 60 -15.12 -7.67 11.20
C GLU A 60 -14.59 -7.19 9.85
N SER A 61 -13.68 -6.21 9.87
CA SER A 61 -13.10 -5.62 8.68
C SER A 61 -11.59 -5.47 8.77
N ILE A 62 -10.95 -5.60 7.62
CA ILE A 62 -9.54 -5.30 7.45
C ILE A 62 -9.45 -4.06 6.59
N ILE A 63 -8.71 -3.06 7.07
CA ILE A 63 -8.51 -1.80 6.39
C ILE A 63 -7.06 -1.73 5.93
N PHE A 64 -6.88 -1.56 4.64
CA PHE A 64 -5.61 -1.25 4.02
C PHE A 64 -5.59 0.24 3.60
N ASN A 65 -4.49 0.94 3.87
CA ASN A 65 -4.41 2.38 3.62
C ASN A 65 -2.99 2.80 3.22
N ASN A 66 -2.85 3.50 2.09
CA ASN A 66 -1.58 4.02 1.55
C ASN A 66 -1.49 5.58 1.60
N ARG A 67 -2.31 6.22 2.45
CA ARG A 67 -2.59 7.67 2.56
C ARG A 67 -3.38 8.31 1.42
N ARG A 68 -3.36 7.77 0.20
CA ARG A 68 -4.16 8.28 -0.93
C ARG A 68 -5.49 7.56 -1.07
N ASP A 69 -5.44 6.25 -0.91
CA ASP A 69 -6.52 5.30 -1.10
C ASP A 69 -6.71 4.47 0.16
N LYS A 70 -7.96 4.05 0.35
CA LYS A 70 -8.37 3.19 1.45
C LYS A 70 -9.17 2.02 0.89
N LEU A 71 -8.67 0.82 1.12
CA LEU A 71 -9.36 -0.42 0.82
C LEU A 71 -9.91 -1.01 2.12
N LYS A 72 -11.22 -1.24 2.17
CA LYS A 72 -11.90 -1.86 3.31
C LYS A 72 -12.53 -3.17 2.88
N ILE A 73 -12.11 -4.26 3.49
CA ILE A 73 -12.63 -5.60 3.25
C ILE A 73 -13.48 -6.02 4.45
N LEU A 74 -14.74 -6.40 4.22
CA LEU A 74 -15.60 -6.98 5.25
C LEU A 74 -15.55 -8.50 5.14
N VAL A 75 -15.27 -9.18 6.25
CA VAL A 75 -15.14 -10.66 6.24
C VAL A 75 -16.42 -11.36 5.81
N LYS A 76 -17.59 -10.74 6.06
CA LYS A 76 -18.90 -11.26 5.64
C LYS A 76 -19.12 -11.28 4.12
N ASP A 77 -18.29 -10.56 3.36
CA ASP A 77 -18.39 -10.52 1.90
C ASP A 77 -17.81 -11.81 1.27
N PHE A 78 -17.21 -12.69 2.08
CA PHE A 78 -16.64 -13.98 1.68
C PHE A 78 -17.52 -15.11 2.24
N GLU A 79 -17.96 -16.03 1.38
CA GLU A 79 -18.94 -17.08 1.72
C GLU A 79 -18.49 -17.98 2.89
N ASP A 80 -17.19 -18.24 3.00
CA ASP A 80 -16.60 -19.07 4.06
C ASP A 80 -15.94 -18.25 5.17
N GLY A 81 -16.02 -16.92 5.09
CA GLY A 81 -15.35 -15.99 5.99
C GLY A 81 -13.81 -16.03 5.90
N THR A 82 -13.24 -16.69 4.89
CA THR A 82 -11.80 -16.72 4.67
C THR A 82 -11.41 -15.56 3.75
N VAL A 83 -10.55 -14.68 4.24
CA VAL A 83 -9.92 -13.64 3.40
C VAL A 83 -8.51 -14.10 3.07
N ILE A 84 -8.21 -14.28 1.78
CA ILE A 84 -6.87 -14.64 1.31
C ILE A 84 -6.19 -13.37 0.82
N VAL A 85 -5.06 -13.06 1.43
CA VAL A 85 -4.24 -11.89 1.08
C VAL A 85 -2.89 -12.36 0.56
N GLN A 86 -2.48 -11.83 -0.58
CA GLN A 86 -1.18 -12.06 -1.22
C GLN A 86 -0.40 -10.75 -1.32
N THR A 87 0.92 -10.85 -1.25
CA THR A 87 1.83 -9.73 -1.50
C THR A 87 2.62 -9.95 -2.76
N ASP A 88 2.68 -8.93 -3.60
CA ASP A 88 3.62 -8.88 -4.71
C ASP A 88 4.60 -7.73 -4.52
N GLU A 89 5.80 -7.91 -5.05
CA GLU A 89 6.79 -6.84 -5.12
C GLU A 89 6.21 -5.63 -5.87
N PHE A 90 6.29 -4.46 -5.21
CA PHE A 90 5.87 -3.20 -5.77
C PHE A 90 7.05 -2.54 -6.49
N ILE A 91 6.89 -2.32 -7.79
CA ILE A 91 7.82 -1.56 -8.61
C ILE A 91 7.23 -0.16 -8.82
N PRO A 92 7.86 0.91 -8.29
CA PRO A 92 7.40 2.28 -8.50
C PRO A 92 7.23 2.60 -9.98
N GLN A 93 5.98 2.80 -10.42
CA GLN A 93 5.74 3.40 -11.72
C GLN A 93 6.02 4.90 -11.61
N ILE A 94 6.83 5.44 -12.51
CA ILE A 94 7.31 6.82 -12.49
C ILE A 94 6.11 7.78 -12.48
N THR A 95 5.71 8.19 -11.28
CA THR A 95 4.69 9.22 -11.08
C THR A 95 5.42 10.46 -10.60
N LYS A 96 5.82 11.30 -11.57
CA LYS A 96 6.43 12.60 -11.25
C LYS A 96 5.46 13.39 -10.36
N ALA A 97 5.99 14.06 -9.33
CA ALA A 97 5.18 14.89 -8.46
C ALA A 97 4.37 15.90 -9.30
N LYS A 98 3.03 15.87 -9.20
CA LYS A 98 2.12 16.83 -9.87
C LYS A 98 2.16 18.16 -9.12
N SER A 99 3.20 18.96 -9.36
CA SER A 99 3.20 20.43 -9.36
C SER A 99 4.61 20.96 -9.11
N GLN A 100 5.01 21.94 -9.91
CA GLN A 100 6.03 22.94 -9.58
C GLN A 100 7.28 22.41 -8.86
N CYS A 101 7.98 21.44 -9.46
CA CYS A 101 9.41 21.35 -9.21
C CYS A 101 10.02 22.64 -9.80
N THR A 102 10.05 23.72 -9.03
CA THR A 102 10.80 24.92 -9.42
C THR A 102 12.26 24.48 -9.48
N ASN A 103 12.91 24.65 -10.64
CA ASN A 103 14.34 24.38 -10.78
C ASN A 103 15.06 25.10 -9.63
N CYS A 104 15.66 24.33 -8.72
CA CYS A 104 16.49 24.91 -7.68
C CYS A 104 17.65 25.61 -8.37
N THR A 105 17.71 26.94 -8.29
CA THR A 105 18.80 27.75 -8.86
C THR A 105 20.04 27.74 -7.98
N ASN A 106 20.08 26.89 -6.94
CA ASN A 106 21.12 26.85 -5.93
C ASN A 106 21.43 28.23 -5.34
N CYS A 107 20.38 29.02 -5.05
CA CYS A 107 20.48 30.42 -4.64
C CYS A 107 20.97 30.63 -3.19
N GLY A 108 21.41 29.57 -2.50
CA GLY A 108 21.94 29.64 -1.14
C GLY A 108 20.93 29.99 -0.05
N ARG A 109 19.62 30.09 -0.35
CA ARG A 109 18.57 30.46 0.63
C ARG A 109 18.18 29.33 1.59
N CYS A 110 18.50 28.09 1.26
CA CYS A 110 18.26 26.94 2.12
C CYS A 110 19.61 26.49 2.70
N SER A 111 19.85 26.80 3.97
CA SER A 111 20.97 26.27 4.75
C SER A 111 20.54 24.94 5.38
N TRP A 112 21.45 23.96 5.40
CA TRP A 112 21.31 22.74 6.20
C TRP A 112 21.17 23.05 7.69
#